data_AF-A0A9P6SR81-F1
#
_entry.id   AF-A0A9P6SR81-F1
#
_cell.length_a   1.000
_cell.length_b   1.000
_cell.length_c   1.000
_cell.angle_alpha   90.00
_cell.angle_beta   90.00
_cell.angle_gamma   90.00
#
_symmetry.space_group_name_H-M   'P 1'
#
loop_
_entity.id
_entity.type
_entity.pdbx_description
1 polymer ?
#
loop_
_entity_poly.entity_id
_entity_poly.type
_entity_poly.pdbx_seq_one_letter_code
_entity_poly.pdbx_strand_id
1 'polypeptide(L)'
;MITHPPMESPLLNYVQNKPDVETPLRKLKRERLKGRGGDVYISPRAKATPRATDHFDLTVKVQEFLASDRKVFLLLGDSGAGKSTFNRALEISLWDNYRMNGRIPLFIHLPEIEKLERDLVAERLRK
;
A
#
# COMPACT_ATOMS: atom_id res chain seq x y z
N MET A 1 -14.14 51.77 25.38
CA MET A 1 -13.17 50.94 24.63
C MET A 1 -13.78 49.55 24.49
N ILE A 2 -14.26 49.18 23.30
CA ILE A 2 -14.86 47.86 23.08
C ILE A 2 -13.75 46.97 22.51
N THR A 3 -13.27 46.02 23.30
CA THR A 3 -12.31 45.00 22.88
C THR A 3 -13.06 43.94 22.07
N HIS A 4 -12.80 43.86 20.77
CA HIS A 4 -13.26 42.73 19.97
C HIS A 4 -12.48 41.47 20.37
N PRO A 5 -13.16 40.30 20.53
CA PRO A 5 -12.47 39.05 20.77
C PRO A 5 -11.67 38.65 19.51
N PRO A 6 -10.53 37.95 19.65
CA PRO A 6 -9.78 37.49 18.49
C PRO A 6 -10.65 36.48 17.73
N MET A 7 -10.93 36.78 16.45
CA MET A 7 -11.52 35.79 15.55
C MET A 7 -10.47 34.71 15.28
N GLU A 8 -10.52 33.62 16.04
CA GLU A 8 -9.81 32.40 15.67
C GLU A 8 -10.38 31.90 14.34
N SER A 9 -9.59 32.04 13.27
CA SER A 9 -10.04 31.54 11.97
C SER A 9 -10.02 30.01 11.97
N PRO A 10 -11.11 29.33 11.56
CA PRO A 10 -11.16 27.88 11.47
C PRO A 10 -10.07 27.30 10.54
N LEU A 11 -9.67 28.06 9.52
CA LEU A 11 -8.61 27.68 8.58
C LEU A 11 -7.22 27.69 9.24
N LEU A 12 -6.91 28.67 10.08
CA LEU A 12 -5.67 28.68 10.86
C LEU A 12 -5.61 27.51 11.83
N ASN A 13 -6.71 27.22 12.53
CA ASN A 13 -6.78 26.06 13.44
C ASN A 13 -6.62 24.72 12.70
N TYR A 14 -7.14 24.59 11.47
CA TYR A 14 -6.94 23.40 10.64
C TYR A 14 -5.49 23.23 10.16
N VAL A 15 -4.83 24.33 9.78
CA VAL A 15 -3.42 24.32 9.36
C VAL A 15 -2.49 24.04 10.54
N GLN A 16 -2.80 24.60 11.71
CA GLN A 16 -2.01 24.44 12.94
C GLN A 16 -2.20 23.08 13.61
N ASN A 17 -3.39 22.49 13.50
CA ASN A 17 -3.73 21.19 14.08
C ASN A 17 -3.93 20.13 13.00
N LYS A 18 -2.94 19.95 12.12
CA LYS A 18 -2.99 18.85 11.15
C LYS A 18 -3.05 17.53 11.94
N PRO A 19 -4.14 16.74 11.81
CA PRO A 19 -4.28 15.54 12.62
C PRO A 19 -3.13 14.58 12.33
N ASP A 20 -2.54 14.03 13.39
CA ASP A 20 -1.46 13.04 13.28
C ASP A 20 -1.99 11.78 12.60
N VAL A 21 -1.59 11.57 11.34
CA VAL A 21 -1.92 10.39 10.55
C VAL A 21 -1.03 9.19 10.89
N GLU A 22 0.12 9.41 11.52
CA GLU A 22 1.12 8.37 11.74
C GLU A 22 0.68 7.39 12.82
N THR A 23 0.03 7.87 13.89
CA THR A 23 -0.53 7.00 14.92
C THR A 23 -1.56 6.01 14.36
N PRO A 24 -2.58 6.44 13.58
CA PRO A 24 -3.45 5.54 12.83
C PRO A 24 -2.71 4.59 11.89
N LEU A 25 -1.71 5.07 11.13
CA LEU A 25 -0.97 4.22 10.19
C LEU A 25 -0.15 3.13 10.88
N ARG A 26 0.42 3.42 12.05
CA ARG A 26 1.10 2.39 12.88
C ARG A 26 0.13 1.32 13.36
N LYS A 27 -1.09 1.71 13.75
CA LYS A 27 -2.15 0.76 14.11
C LYS A 27 -2.51 -0.11 12.89
N LEU A 28 -2.77 0.51 11.74
CA LEU A 28 -3.09 -0.17 10.50
C LEU A 28 -1.99 -1.17 10.09
N LYS A 29 -0.70 -0.77 10.14
CA LYS A 29 0.44 -1.67 9.87
C LYS A 29 0.37 -2.92 10.77
N ARG A 30 0.21 -2.75 12.09
CA ARG A 30 0.17 -3.89 13.02
C ARG A 30 -0.98 -4.85 12.69
N GLU A 31 -2.17 -4.33 12.40
CA GLU A 31 -3.33 -5.16 12.11
C GLU A 31 -3.17 -5.93 10.79
N ARG A 32 -2.61 -5.29 9.77
CA ARG A 32 -2.40 -5.91 8.45
C ARG A 32 -1.32 -6.98 8.49
N LEU A 33 -0.27 -6.77 9.29
CA LEU A 33 0.85 -7.71 9.40
C LEU A 33 0.65 -8.77 10.49
N LYS A 34 -0.43 -8.69 11.27
CA LYS A 34 -0.73 -9.66 12.33
C LYS A 34 -0.83 -11.08 11.75
N GLY A 35 -0.06 -12.01 12.33
CA GLY A 35 -0.02 -13.41 11.88
C GLY A 35 0.55 -13.59 10.47
N ARG A 36 1.28 -12.60 9.95
CA ARG A 36 1.99 -12.69 8.67
C ARG A 36 3.49 -12.79 8.94
N GLY A 37 4.04 -13.99 8.81
CA GLY A 37 5.45 -14.30 9.07
C GLY A 37 5.61 -15.76 9.46
N GLY A 38 6.76 -16.35 9.14
CA GLY A 38 7.08 -17.74 9.49
C GLY A 38 7.17 -18.72 8.32
N ASP A 39 6.65 -18.36 7.14
CA ASP A 39 6.73 -19.21 5.95
C ASP A 39 7.97 -18.87 5.12
N VAL A 40 8.62 -19.89 4.58
CA VAL A 40 9.71 -19.70 3.61
C VAL A 40 9.12 -19.14 2.31
N TYR A 41 9.45 -17.89 2.01
CA TYR A 41 9.05 -17.23 0.77
C TYR A 41 10.18 -17.28 -0.27
N ILE A 42 9.84 -17.68 -1.50
CA ILE A 42 10.76 -17.69 -2.64
C ILE A 42 10.21 -16.73 -3.69
N SER A 43 11.03 -15.75 -4.10
CA SER A 43 10.66 -14.79 -5.14
C SER A 43 10.46 -15.51 -6.48
N PRO A 44 9.32 -15.29 -7.17
CA PRO A 44 9.10 -15.89 -8.48
C PRO A 44 10.00 -15.25 -9.54
N ARG A 45 10.42 -16.06 -10.51
CA ARG A 45 11.00 -15.54 -11.75
C ARG A 45 9.88 -15.21 -12.74
N ALA A 46 10.07 -14.15 -13.50
CA ALA A 46 9.10 -13.64 -14.45
C ALA A 46 9.74 -13.36 -15.81
N LYS A 47 8.87 -13.18 -16.81
CA LYS A 47 9.22 -12.83 -18.19
C LYS A 47 8.54 -11.52 -18.55
N ALA A 48 9.15 -10.75 -19.46
CA ALA A 48 8.58 -9.47 -19.90
C ALA A 48 7.30 -9.66 -20.71
N THR A 49 7.25 -10.75 -21.49
CA THR A 49 6.08 -11.16 -22.28
C THR A 49 5.95 -12.69 -22.22
N PRO A 50 4.77 -13.25 -22.51
CA PRO A 50 4.57 -14.70 -22.50
C PRO A 50 5.52 -15.47 -23.43
N ARG A 51 5.99 -14.83 -24.51
CA ARG A 51 6.87 -15.43 -25.52
C ARG A 51 8.36 -15.23 -25.26
N ALA A 52 8.74 -14.43 -24.27
CA ALA A 52 10.15 -14.19 -23.99
C ALA A 52 10.84 -15.46 -23.48
N THR A 53 12.11 -15.63 -23.82
CA THR A 53 12.96 -16.72 -23.31
C THR A 53 13.64 -16.34 -22.00
N ASP A 54 13.95 -15.06 -21.85
CA ASP A 54 14.71 -14.55 -20.71
C ASP A 54 13.84 -14.39 -19.47
N HIS A 55 14.41 -14.76 -18.33
CA HIS A 55 13.75 -14.67 -17.03
C HIS A 55 14.50 -13.72 -16.11
N PHE A 56 13.77 -12.89 -15.40
CA PHE A 56 14.30 -12.00 -14.38
C PHE A 56 13.69 -12.28 -13.01
N ASP A 57 14.32 -11.78 -11.97
CA ASP A 57 13.71 -11.71 -10.63
C ASP A 57 12.61 -10.65 -10.64
N LEU A 58 11.37 -11.07 -10.36
CA LEU A 58 10.23 -10.16 -10.35
C LEU A 58 10.40 -9.04 -9.31
N THR A 59 11.04 -9.33 -8.18
CA THR A 59 11.26 -8.34 -7.11
C THR A 59 12.06 -7.15 -7.62
N VAL A 60 13.15 -7.40 -8.36
CA VAL A 60 14.01 -6.35 -8.93
C VAL A 60 13.20 -5.45 -9.87
N LYS A 61 12.41 -6.03 -10.77
CA LYS A 61 11.59 -5.26 -11.71
C LYS A 61 10.47 -4.46 -11.05
N VAL A 62 9.89 -4.98 -9.96
CA VAL A 62 8.91 -4.23 -9.19
C VAL A 62 9.55 -3.06 -8.44
N GLN A 63 10.77 -3.21 -7.90
CA GLN A 63 11.47 -2.10 -7.27
C GLN A 63 11.85 -1.00 -8.29
N GLU A 64 12.34 -1.38 -9.47
CA GLU A 64 12.57 -0.44 -10.59
C GLU A 64 11.28 0.30 -10.98
N PHE A 65 10.13 -0.39 -10.98
CA PHE A 65 8.83 0.21 -11.23
C PHE A 65 8.44 1.21 -10.12
N LEU A 66 8.57 0.83 -8.86
CA LEU A 66 8.21 1.68 -7.71
C LEU A 66 9.06 2.96 -7.61
N ALA A 67 10.31 2.88 -8.05
CA ALA A 67 11.23 4.02 -8.15
C ALA A 67 10.92 4.96 -9.33
N SER A 68 10.13 4.51 -10.30
CA SER A 68 9.73 5.32 -11.46
C SER A 68 8.48 6.17 -11.19
N ASP A 69 8.08 6.97 -12.18
CA ASP A 69 6.86 7.77 -12.20
C ASP A 69 5.61 6.99 -12.66
N ARG A 70 5.82 5.80 -13.23
CA ARG A 70 4.78 4.88 -13.72
C ARG A 70 3.76 4.56 -12.63
N LYS A 71 2.49 4.46 -13.03
CA LYS A 71 1.35 4.29 -12.09
C LYS A 71 0.81 2.87 -12.01
N VAL A 72 0.97 2.08 -13.07
CA VAL A 72 0.38 0.75 -13.19
C VAL A 72 1.45 -0.27 -13.57
N PHE A 73 1.48 -1.38 -12.82
CA PHE A 73 2.26 -2.56 -13.13
C PHE A 73 1.30 -3.75 -13.24
N LEU A 74 1.26 -4.39 -14.40
CA LEU A 74 0.40 -5.54 -14.65
C LEU A 74 1.20 -6.83 -14.51
N LEU A 75 0.86 -7.66 -13.53
CA LEU A 75 1.46 -8.98 -13.33
C LEU A 75 0.52 -10.07 -13.87
N LEU A 76 0.94 -10.74 -14.93
CA LEU A 76 0.21 -11.85 -15.54
C LEU A 76 0.85 -13.20 -15.18
N GLY A 77 0.04 -14.25 -15.16
CA GLY A 77 0.48 -15.61 -14.94
C GLY A 77 -0.69 -16.55 -14.68
N ASP A 78 -0.46 -17.85 -14.83
CA ASP A 78 -1.49 -18.87 -14.68
C ASP A 78 -2.00 -18.99 -13.24
N SER A 79 -3.09 -19.75 -13.05
CA SER A 79 -3.54 -20.14 -11.72
C SER A 79 -2.41 -20.88 -10.98
N GLY A 80 -2.22 -20.58 -9.69
CA GLY A 80 -1.14 -21.18 -8.90
C GLY A 80 0.26 -20.64 -9.17
N ALA A 81 0.48 -19.72 -10.12
CA ALA A 81 1.80 -19.15 -10.44
C ALA A 81 2.41 -18.24 -9.33
N GLY A 82 1.81 -18.20 -8.14
CA GLY A 82 2.35 -17.44 -6.99
C GLY A 82 2.06 -15.94 -6.96
N LYS A 83 1.20 -15.41 -7.84
CA LYS A 83 0.88 -13.97 -7.91
C LYS A 83 0.35 -13.38 -6.59
N SER A 84 -0.62 -14.05 -5.96
CA SER A 84 -1.19 -13.61 -4.68
C SER A 84 -0.16 -13.69 -3.55
N THR A 85 0.66 -14.75 -3.53
CA THR A 85 1.77 -14.92 -2.58
C THR A 85 2.80 -13.81 -2.74
N PHE A 86 3.19 -13.49 -3.97
CA PHE A 86 4.10 -12.38 -4.28
C PHE A 86 3.54 -11.04 -3.78
N ASN A 87 2.29 -10.70 -4.08
CA ASN A 87 1.69 -9.44 -3.63
C ASN A 87 1.59 -9.35 -2.10
N ARG A 88 1.38 -10.47 -1.40
CA ARG A 88 1.37 -10.51 0.06
C ARG A 88 2.76 -10.27 0.65
N ALA A 89 3.79 -10.89 0.07
CA ALA A 89 5.19 -10.64 0.45
C ALA A 89 5.62 -9.20 0.15
N LEU A 90 5.20 -8.65 -1.00
CA LEU A 90 5.44 -7.27 -1.38
C LEU A 90 4.78 -6.30 -0.40
N GLU A 91 3.54 -6.53 0.04
CA GLU A 91 2.88 -5.69 1.06
C GLU A 91 3.70 -5.64 2.36
N ILE A 92 4.19 -6.78 2.84
CA ILE A 92 5.04 -6.84 4.05
C ILE A 92 6.29 -6.00 3.86
N SER A 93 7.02 -6.22 2.76
CA SER A 93 8.24 -5.47 2.44
C SER A 93 7.99 -3.96 2.33
N LEU A 94 6.89 -3.55 1.70
CA LEU A 94 6.52 -2.14 1.58
C LEU A 94 6.20 -1.51 2.94
N TRP A 95 5.52 -2.23 3.84
CA TRP A 95 5.27 -1.75 5.20
C TRP A 95 6.54 -1.69 6.06
N ASP A 96 7.49 -2.59 5.85
CA ASP A 96 8.77 -2.57 6.57
C ASP A 96 9.69 -1.45 6.12
N ASN A 97 9.61 -1.06 4.85
CA ASN A 97 10.33 0.08 4.28
C ASN A 97 9.55 1.40 4.36
N TYR A 98 8.35 1.40 4.93
CA TYR A 98 7.54 2.60 5.10
C TYR A 98 8.29 3.65 5.94
N ARG A 99 8.22 4.90 5.51
CA ARG A 99 8.76 6.07 6.23
C ARG A 99 7.65 7.09 6.42
N MET A 100 7.79 7.91 7.46
CA MET A 100 6.86 9.01 7.76
C MET A 100 6.61 9.85 6.49
N ASN A 101 5.34 10.18 6.22
CA ASN A 101 4.90 10.85 4.98
C ASN A 101 5.15 10.07 3.66
N GLY A 102 5.48 8.79 3.74
CA GLY A 102 5.67 7.92 2.59
C GLY A 102 4.37 7.42 1.96
N ARG A 103 4.49 6.67 0.87
CA ARG A 103 3.34 6.00 0.23
C ARG A 103 2.79 4.91 1.16
N ILE A 104 1.47 4.88 1.33
CA ILE A 104 0.78 3.90 2.19
C ILE A 104 0.54 2.60 1.40
N PRO A 105 1.12 1.46 1.80
CA PRO A 105 0.88 0.19 1.12
C PRO A 105 -0.54 -0.32 1.40
N LEU A 106 -1.29 -0.63 0.35
CA LEU A 106 -2.65 -1.19 0.47
C LEU A 106 -2.80 -2.44 -0.40
N PHE A 107 -2.91 -3.59 0.25
CA PHE A 107 -3.34 -4.82 -0.41
C PHE A 107 -4.87 -4.93 -0.42
N ILE A 108 -5.43 -5.14 -1.60
CA ILE A 108 -6.87 -5.30 -1.81
C ILE A 108 -7.08 -6.65 -2.51
N HIS A 109 -7.62 -7.63 -1.78
CA HIS A 109 -7.98 -8.92 -2.34
C HIS A 109 -9.41 -8.85 -2.88
N LEU A 110 -9.56 -8.63 -4.19
CA LEU A 110 -10.85 -8.43 -4.84
C LEU A 110 -11.87 -9.55 -4.60
N PRO A 111 -11.49 -10.85 -4.56
CA PRO A 111 -12.44 -11.93 -4.27
C PRO A 111 -13.12 -11.85 -2.90
N GLU A 112 -12.54 -11.14 -1.93
CA GLU A 112 -13.13 -10.95 -0.59
C GLU A 112 -14.10 -9.76 -0.51
N ILE A 113 -14.41 -9.11 -1.64
CA ILE A 113 -15.20 -7.89 -1.67
C ILE A 113 -16.63 -8.23 -2.10
N GLU A 114 -17.58 -8.08 -1.18
CA GLU A 114 -18.99 -8.38 -1.41
C GLU A 114 -19.71 -7.35 -2.29
N LYS A 115 -19.30 -6.07 -2.23
CA LYS A 115 -19.93 -4.96 -2.96
C LYS A 115 -18.87 -4.05 -3.59
N LEU A 116 -18.72 -4.13 -4.90
CA LEU A 116 -17.72 -3.37 -5.67
C LEU A 116 -18.05 -1.87 -5.76
N GLU A 117 -19.28 -1.48 -5.43
CA GLU A 117 -19.80 -0.11 -5.53
C GLU A 117 -19.28 0.82 -4.42
N ARG A 118 -18.53 0.29 -3.46
CA ARG A 118 -17.98 1.05 -2.34
C ARG A 118 -16.55 1.52 -2.63
N ASP A 119 -16.15 2.62 -2.00
CA ASP A 119 -14.76 3.09 -2.04
C ASP A 119 -13.85 2.13 -1.28
N LEU A 120 -13.25 1.19 -2.03
CA LEU A 120 -12.38 0.16 -1.51
C LEU A 120 -11.11 0.71 -0.84
N VAL A 121 -10.66 1.90 -1.26
CA VAL A 121 -9.48 2.53 -0.65
C VAL A 121 -9.86 3.06 0.73
N ALA A 122 -10.96 3.81 0.82
CA ALA A 122 -11.45 4.34 2.10
C ALA A 122 -11.78 3.22 3.09
N GLU A 123 -12.44 2.14 2.64
CA GLU A 123 -12.74 1.00 3.51
C GLU A 123 -11.48 0.33 4.07
N ARG A 124 -10.42 0.24 3.26
CA ARG A 124 -9.16 -0.41 3.67
C ARG A 124 -8.27 0.49 4.53
N LEU A 125 -8.54 1.78 4.58
CA LEU A 125 -7.87 2.76 5.44
C LEU A 125 -8.60 3.03 6.77
N ARG A 126 -9.89 2.72 6.87
CA ARG A 126 -10.74 2.99 8.05
C ARG A 126 -10.77 1.86 9.10
N LYS A 127 -10.19 0.70 8.80
CA LYS A 127 -10.13 -0.44 9.73
C LYS A 127 -9.04 -0.21 10.78
#